data_AF-A0A1J0VQG9-F1
#
_entry.id   AF-A0A1J0VQG9-F1
#
_cell.length_a   1.000
_cell.length_b   1.000
_cell.length_c   1.000
_cell.angle_alpha   90.00
_cell.angle_beta   90.00
_cell.angle_gamma   90.00
#
_symmetry.space_group_name_H-M   'P 1'
#
loop_
_entity.id
_entity.type
_entity.pdbx_description
1 polymer ?
#
loop_
_entity_poly.entity_id
_entity_poly.type
_entity_poly.pdbx_seq_one_letter_code
_entity_poly.pdbx_strand_id
1 'polypeptide(L)'
;MVAPDDSPDPGDVKGILHPGEQARHRTLNRLPVGPALAEFADWYWVVRWDLRGRSAYRAEVLSFPCVNLTFERSTLRTGGFVNGVCTTKYVRELSDEGETFGIRFSPGGFGAFTGADVAALRDDSAPLTQLLPAAAGLAERVLAEPSDDRRRVLVESFFAGRDRGHDPRYALVAAIVRAMSEDANLTRVDQVTDRFAIPIRTLQRLFRRYVGAGPKWVLCRFRLQDAADRLAHGDAPDLAVLAADLGYFDQAHFCREFVAEIGMSPTEYARRSR
;
A
#
# COMPACT_ATOMS: atom_id res chain seq x y z
N MET A 1 1.31 30.20 -0.67
CA MET A 1 1.71 29.06 -1.53
C MET A 1 0.76 27.94 -1.17
N VAL A 2 -0.25 27.70 -2.01
CA VAL A 2 -1.25 26.64 -1.77
C VAL A 2 -0.49 25.32 -1.84
N ALA A 3 -0.56 24.50 -0.79
CA ALA A 3 0.01 23.15 -0.81
C ALA A 3 -0.62 22.39 -2.00
N PRO A 4 0.15 21.59 -2.76
CA PRO A 4 -0.43 20.75 -3.80
C PRO A 4 -1.60 19.96 -3.21
N ASP A 5 -2.67 19.82 -3.99
CA ASP A 5 -3.81 18.98 -3.62
C ASP A 5 -3.33 17.53 -3.65
N ASP A 6 -2.78 17.06 -2.52
CA ASP A 6 -2.34 15.68 -2.28
C ASP A 6 -3.55 14.71 -2.11
N SER A 7 -4.75 15.14 -2.54
CA SER A 7 -5.91 14.25 -2.61
C SER A 7 -5.58 13.09 -3.55
N PRO A 8 -5.78 11.83 -3.11
CA PRO A 8 -5.49 10.68 -3.94
C PRO A 8 -6.30 10.74 -5.23
N ASP A 9 -5.65 10.55 -6.38
CA ASP A 9 -6.36 10.41 -7.64
C ASP A 9 -7.39 9.26 -7.48
N PRO A 10 -8.70 9.53 -7.64
CA PRO A 10 -9.74 8.50 -7.57
C PRO A 10 -9.56 7.40 -8.62
N GLY A 11 -8.88 7.71 -9.73
CA GLY A 11 -8.58 6.80 -10.83
C GLY A 11 -7.26 6.06 -10.71
N ASP A 12 -6.38 6.43 -9.77
CA ASP A 12 -5.11 5.72 -9.58
C ASP A 12 -5.40 4.31 -9.05
N VAL A 13 -5.13 3.31 -9.87
CA VAL A 13 -5.32 1.89 -9.54
C VAL A 13 -3.99 1.18 -9.32
N LYS A 14 -2.88 1.92 -9.22
CA LYS A 14 -1.55 1.35 -9.02
C LYS A 14 -1.54 0.43 -7.80
N GLY A 15 -0.94 -0.74 -7.97
CA GLY A 15 -0.91 -1.80 -6.97
C GLY A 15 -2.15 -2.70 -6.95
N ILE A 16 -3.28 -2.33 -7.57
CA ILE A 16 -4.41 -3.24 -7.81
C ILE A 16 -4.13 -4.04 -9.08
N LEU A 17 -4.10 -5.36 -8.98
CA LEU A 17 -3.88 -6.22 -10.14
C LEU A 17 -5.20 -6.45 -10.87
N HIS A 18 -5.20 -6.42 -12.20
CA HIS A 18 -6.43 -6.55 -13.03
C HIS A 18 -7.56 -5.58 -12.62
N PRO A 19 -7.32 -4.25 -12.58
CA PRO A 19 -8.25 -3.29 -12.00
C PRO A 19 -9.62 -3.27 -12.68
N GLY A 20 -9.68 -3.44 -14.01
CA GLY A 20 -10.93 -3.51 -14.76
C GLY A 20 -11.79 -4.75 -14.44
N GLU A 21 -11.16 -5.88 -14.14
CA GLU A 21 -11.87 -7.09 -13.69
C GLU A 21 -12.39 -6.90 -12.27
N GLN A 22 -11.53 -6.43 -11.34
CA GLN A 22 -11.92 -6.23 -9.94
C GLN A 22 -13.09 -5.26 -9.79
N ALA A 23 -13.16 -4.22 -10.63
CA ALA A 23 -14.26 -3.25 -10.63
C ALA A 23 -15.65 -3.88 -10.90
N ARG A 24 -15.71 -5.09 -11.48
CA ARG A 24 -16.97 -5.85 -11.71
C ARG A 24 -17.45 -6.61 -10.47
N HIS A 25 -16.60 -6.73 -9.45
CA HIS A 25 -16.85 -7.51 -8.25
C HIS A 25 -16.92 -6.66 -6.98
N ARG A 26 -16.37 -5.45 -6.99
CA ARG A 26 -16.33 -4.55 -5.84
C ARG A 26 -16.32 -3.08 -6.24
N THR A 27 -16.66 -2.22 -5.29
CA THR A 27 -16.42 -0.77 -5.39
C THR A 27 -15.06 -0.38 -4.81
N LEU A 28 -14.55 0.78 -5.22
CA LEU A 28 -13.44 1.47 -4.57
C LEU A 28 -13.82 2.93 -4.41
N ASN A 29 -13.69 3.45 -3.20
CA ASN A 29 -13.71 4.89 -2.97
C ASN A 29 -12.45 5.28 -2.20
N ARG A 30 -11.94 6.49 -2.41
CA ARG A 30 -10.81 7.06 -1.67
C ARG A 30 -11.25 8.36 -1.01
N LEU A 31 -10.77 8.61 0.21
CA LEU A 31 -11.00 9.87 0.91
C LEU A 31 -9.65 10.45 1.35
N PRO A 32 -9.50 11.78 1.35
CA PRO A 32 -8.26 12.41 1.81
C PRO A 32 -8.06 12.16 3.31
N VAL A 33 -6.80 12.23 3.75
CA VAL A 33 -6.45 12.18 5.17
C VAL A 33 -6.84 13.47 5.90
N GLY A 34 -7.18 13.35 7.17
CA GLY A 34 -7.36 14.51 8.03
C GLY A 34 -6.04 14.98 8.66
N PRO A 35 -6.09 16.11 9.41
CA PRO A 35 -4.90 16.72 10.00
C PRO A 35 -4.25 15.88 11.12
N ALA A 36 -4.92 14.84 11.64
CA ALA A 36 -4.30 14.00 12.66
C ALA A 36 -3.26 13.05 12.05
N LEU A 37 -3.48 12.64 10.80
CA LEU A 37 -2.66 11.65 10.10
C LEU A 37 -1.93 12.19 8.86
N ALA A 38 -2.08 13.47 8.51
CA ALA A 38 -1.54 14.06 7.28
C ALA A 38 -0.03 13.85 7.03
N GLU A 39 0.79 13.74 8.09
CA GLU A 39 2.24 13.47 7.95
C GLU A 39 2.56 11.97 7.78
N PHE A 40 1.62 11.09 8.13
CA PHE A 40 1.87 9.66 8.34
C PHE A 40 1.06 8.75 7.42
N ALA A 41 0.01 9.27 6.79
CA ALA A 41 -0.88 8.51 5.93
C ALA A 41 -1.16 9.23 4.62
N ASP A 42 -1.36 8.44 3.57
CA ASP A 42 -1.59 8.97 2.23
C ASP A 42 -3.09 9.20 2.01
N TRP A 43 -3.93 8.21 2.33
CA TRP A 43 -5.39 8.28 2.15
C TRP A 43 -6.16 7.20 2.91
N TYR A 44 -7.47 7.45 3.00
CA TYR A 44 -8.47 6.44 3.34
C TYR A 44 -8.98 5.77 2.07
N TRP A 45 -9.38 4.52 2.17
CA TRP A 45 -10.00 3.78 1.08
C TRP A 45 -11.16 2.94 1.60
N VAL A 46 -12.15 2.73 0.75
CA VAL A 46 -13.34 1.95 1.07
C VAL A 46 -13.63 0.99 -0.05
N VAL A 47 -13.72 -0.29 0.30
CA VAL A 47 -14.09 -1.37 -0.61
C VAL A 47 -15.36 -2.02 -0.08
N ARG A 48 -16.37 -2.15 -0.95
CA ARG A 48 -17.60 -2.90 -0.66
C ARG A 48 -17.85 -3.90 -1.78
N TRP A 49 -18.40 -5.05 -1.46
CA TRP A 49 -18.80 -6.06 -2.43
C TRP A 49 -20.13 -6.70 -2.03
N ASP A 50 -20.89 -7.13 -3.03
CA ASP A 50 -22.06 -8.00 -2.88
C ASP A 50 -22.03 -9.03 -4.00
N LEU A 51 -21.70 -10.25 -3.61
CA LEU A 51 -21.56 -11.45 -4.43
C LEU A 51 -22.53 -12.54 -3.96
N ARG A 52 -23.59 -12.19 -3.23
CA ARG A 52 -24.64 -13.15 -2.85
C ARG A 52 -25.25 -13.77 -4.09
N GLY A 53 -25.32 -15.10 -4.12
CA GLY A 53 -25.78 -15.85 -5.29
C GLY A 53 -24.81 -15.87 -6.48
N ARG A 54 -23.58 -15.35 -6.31
CA ARG A 54 -22.49 -15.42 -7.30
C ARG A 54 -21.36 -16.28 -6.75
N SER A 55 -20.46 -16.73 -7.63
CA SER A 55 -19.22 -17.39 -7.21
C SER A 55 -18.33 -16.41 -6.46
N ALA A 56 -17.59 -16.91 -5.46
CA ALA A 56 -16.54 -16.14 -4.79
C ALA A 56 -15.51 -15.63 -5.81
N TYR A 57 -14.92 -14.47 -5.51
CA TYR A 57 -13.95 -13.79 -6.36
C TYR A 57 -12.63 -13.59 -5.61
N ARG A 58 -11.49 -13.81 -6.28
CA ARG A 58 -10.16 -13.61 -5.68
C ARG A 58 -9.60 -12.27 -6.13
N ALA A 59 -9.69 -11.26 -5.28
CA ALA A 59 -9.06 -9.97 -5.51
C ALA A 59 -7.56 -10.05 -5.21
N GLU A 60 -6.74 -9.57 -6.14
CA GLU A 60 -5.28 -9.62 -6.05
C GLU A 60 -4.67 -8.22 -6.00
N VAL A 61 -3.74 -8.00 -5.07
CA VAL A 61 -3.10 -6.70 -4.87
C VAL A 61 -1.60 -6.90 -4.74
N LEU A 62 -0.85 -6.11 -5.50
CA LEU A 62 0.57 -5.91 -5.30
C LEU A 62 0.77 -4.74 -4.35
N SER A 63 0.68 -5.02 -3.05
CA SER A 63 0.64 -4.00 -2.01
C SER A 63 1.86 -3.09 -2.03
N PHE A 64 1.61 -1.80 -1.80
CA PHE A 64 2.66 -0.82 -1.53
C PHE A 64 3.47 -1.22 -0.29
N PRO A 65 4.73 -0.74 -0.17
CA PRO A 65 5.60 -1.02 0.97
C PRO A 65 5.14 -0.22 2.21
N CYS A 66 3.91 -0.45 2.65
CA CYS A 66 3.20 0.32 3.66
C CYS A 66 2.41 -0.57 4.62
N VAL A 67 2.00 0.03 5.73
CA VAL A 67 1.05 -0.57 6.68
C VAL A 67 -0.36 -0.08 6.34
N ASN A 68 -1.33 -1.00 6.37
CA ASN A 68 -2.75 -0.66 6.25
C ASN A 68 -3.47 -0.92 7.57
N LEU A 69 -4.15 0.09 8.09
CA LEU A 69 -5.12 -0.08 9.17
C LEU A 69 -6.49 -0.30 8.56
N THR A 70 -7.11 -1.47 8.77
CA THR A 70 -8.40 -1.82 8.18
C THR A 70 -9.46 -2.05 9.25
N PHE A 71 -10.69 -1.66 8.93
CA PHE A 71 -11.91 -1.99 9.65
C PHE A 71 -12.75 -2.81 8.70
N GLU A 72 -12.95 -4.08 9.04
CA GLU A 72 -13.51 -5.08 8.12
C GLU A 72 -14.80 -5.64 8.68
N ARG A 73 -15.76 -5.88 7.80
CA ARG A 73 -16.97 -6.66 8.08
C ARG A 73 -17.22 -7.59 6.90
N SER A 74 -17.12 -8.89 7.16
CA SER A 74 -17.37 -9.96 6.21
C SER A 74 -17.72 -11.24 6.96
N THR A 75 -18.13 -12.28 6.24
CA THR A 75 -18.36 -13.62 6.80
C THR A 75 -17.11 -14.24 7.41
N LEU A 76 -15.92 -13.92 6.87
CA LEU A 76 -14.64 -14.49 7.31
C LEU A 76 -14.01 -13.71 8.46
N ARG A 77 -14.19 -12.39 8.50
CA ARG A 77 -13.48 -11.50 9.42
C ARG A 77 -14.29 -10.25 9.71
N THR A 78 -14.43 -9.92 10.99
CA THR A 78 -15.01 -8.66 11.46
C THR A 78 -14.13 -8.06 12.56
N GLY A 79 -13.84 -6.75 12.48
CA GLY A 79 -13.05 -6.03 13.47
C GLY A 79 -12.07 -5.02 12.87
N GLY A 80 -11.15 -4.52 13.70
CA GLY A 80 -10.07 -3.62 13.29
C GLY A 80 -8.73 -4.34 13.28
N PHE A 81 -7.91 -4.13 12.25
CA PHE A 81 -6.66 -4.86 12.01
C PHE A 81 -5.55 -3.96 11.49
N VAL A 82 -4.33 -4.23 11.91
CA VAL A 82 -3.11 -3.63 11.35
C VAL A 82 -2.45 -4.68 10.48
N ASN A 83 -2.40 -4.41 9.18
CA ASN A 83 -1.80 -5.27 8.18
C ASN A 83 -0.45 -4.67 7.81
N GLY A 84 0.64 -5.39 8.10
CA GLY A 84 1.96 -4.89 7.77
C GLY A 84 2.31 -5.06 6.30
N VAL A 85 3.58 -4.80 5.99
CA VAL A 85 4.07 -4.89 4.61
C VAL A 85 4.00 -6.33 4.13
N CYS A 86 3.25 -6.55 3.05
CA CYS A 86 3.18 -7.83 2.35
C CYS A 86 4.30 -7.91 1.31
N THR A 87 5.20 -8.87 1.50
CA THR A 87 6.34 -9.12 0.61
C THR A 87 6.02 -10.03 -0.55
N THR A 88 4.83 -10.64 -0.55
CA THR A 88 4.26 -11.38 -1.68
C THR A 88 2.99 -10.69 -2.17
N LYS A 89 2.49 -11.14 -3.33
CA LYS A 89 1.13 -10.78 -3.78
C LYS A 89 0.11 -11.09 -2.70
N TYR A 90 -0.70 -10.09 -2.35
CA TYR A 90 -1.81 -10.24 -1.43
C TYR A 90 -3.03 -10.73 -2.21
N VAL A 91 -3.65 -11.81 -1.74
CA VAL A 91 -4.88 -12.36 -2.34
C VAL A 91 -5.96 -12.40 -1.28
N ARG A 92 -7.10 -11.80 -1.59
CA ARG A 92 -8.29 -11.80 -0.74
C ARG A 92 -9.44 -12.44 -1.48
N GLU A 93 -10.03 -13.46 -0.87
CA GLU A 93 -11.29 -14.01 -1.34
C GLU A 93 -12.45 -13.12 -0.87
N LEU A 94 -13.28 -12.71 -1.83
CA LEU A 94 -14.52 -11.98 -1.63
C LEU A 94 -15.67 -12.95 -1.90
N SER A 95 -16.49 -13.20 -0.88
CA SER A 95 -17.72 -13.98 -0.98
C SER A 95 -18.84 -13.23 -0.29
N ASP A 96 -20.08 -13.61 -0.61
CA ASP A 96 -21.29 -13.02 -0.03
C ASP A 96 -21.25 -11.49 -0.09
N GLU A 97 -21.57 -10.81 1.00
CA GLU A 97 -21.40 -9.37 1.13
C GLU A 97 -20.28 -9.04 2.13
N GLY A 98 -19.66 -7.90 1.95
CA GLY A 98 -18.73 -7.36 2.92
C GLY A 98 -18.21 -5.98 2.59
N GLU A 99 -17.52 -5.41 3.56
CA GLU A 99 -16.89 -4.11 3.46
C GLU A 99 -15.53 -4.06 4.14
N THR A 100 -14.68 -3.18 3.66
CA THR A 100 -13.45 -2.77 4.32
C THR A 100 -13.30 -1.26 4.21
N PHE A 101 -13.22 -0.60 5.35
CA PHE A 101 -12.82 0.79 5.49
C PHE A 101 -11.38 0.81 5.98
N GLY A 102 -10.46 1.34 5.19
CA GLY A 102 -9.03 1.27 5.46
C GLY A 102 -8.32 2.61 5.39
N ILE A 103 -7.15 2.65 6.01
CA ILE A 103 -6.19 3.74 5.94
C ILE A 103 -4.90 3.16 5.41
N ARG A 104 -4.37 3.78 4.36
CA ARG A 104 -3.02 3.50 3.89
C ARG A 104 -2.05 4.48 4.55
N PHE A 105 -1.20 3.97 5.42
CA PHE A 105 -0.11 4.79 5.96
C PHE A 105 0.97 5.00 4.88
N SER A 106 1.63 6.14 4.88
CA SER A 106 2.84 6.34 4.07
C SER A 106 3.90 5.32 4.52
N PRO A 107 4.81 4.87 3.65
CA PRO A 107 5.89 3.96 4.07
C PRO A 107 6.69 4.55 5.24
N GLY A 108 6.69 3.85 6.38
CA GLY A 108 7.28 4.35 7.62
C GLY A 108 6.34 5.11 8.56
N GLY A 109 5.22 5.62 8.05
CA GLY A 109 4.32 6.50 8.78
C GLY A 109 3.65 5.84 9.98
N PHE A 110 3.22 4.59 9.85
CA PHE A 110 2.63 3.86 10.98
C PHE A 110 3.62 3.65 12.13
N GLY A 111 4.87 3.27 11.83
CA GLY A 111 5.92 3.09 12.83
C GLY A 111 6.35 4.41 13.47
N ALA A 112 6.42 5.48 12.68
CA ALA A 112 6.71 6.83 13.20
C ALA A 112 5.59 7.33 14.12
N PHE A 113 4.32 7.10 13.74
CA PHE A 113 3.16 7.53 14.50
C PHE A 113 2.96 6.74 15.80
N THR A 114 3.16 5.41 15.77
CA THR A 114 2.87 4.53 16.92
C THR A 114 4.08 4.20 17.77
N GLY A 115 5.30 4.44 17.26
CA GLY A 115 6.54 3.96 17.85
C GLY A 115 6.77 2.45 17.71
N ALA A 116 5.88 1.72 17.03
CA ALA A 116 5.97 0.28 16.86
C ALA A 116 7.12 -0.11 15.90
N ASP A 117 7.71 -1.29 16.13
CA ASP A 117 8.63 -1.91 15.17
C ASP A 117 7.83 -2.58 14.05
N VAL A 118 7.76 -1.92 12.89
CA VAL A 118 6.99 -2.40 11.73
C VAL A 118 7.58 -3.70 11.17
N ALA A 119 8.85 -4.00 11.45
CA ALA A 119 9.46 -5.27 11.03
C ALA A 119 8.73 -6.50 11.61
N ALA A 120 8.10 -6.37 12.79
CA ALA A 120 7.33 -7.44 13.42
C ALA A 120 5.98 -7.70 12.74
N LEU A 121 5.51 -6.77 11.90
CA LEU A 121 4.24 -6.89 11.16
C LEU A 121 4.44 -7.36 9.71
N ARG A 122 5.69 -7.55 9.29
CA ARG A 122 6.01 -7.98 7.93
C ARG A 122 5.34 -9.34 7.65
N ASP A 123 4.63 -9.41 6.53
CA ASP A 123 3.91 -10.60 6.07
C ASP A 123 2.84 -11.10 7.06
N ASP A 124 2.38 -10.22 7.97
CA ASP A 124 1.43 -10.58 9.03
C ASP A 124 0.35 -9.49 9.24
N SER A 125 -0.71 -9.87 9.96
CA SER A 125 -1.82 -9.02 10.35
C SER A 125 -2.20 -9.25 11.80
N ALA A 126 -2.27 -8.17 12.58
CA ALA A 126 -2.63 -8.23 14.00
C ALA A 126 -3.95 -7.49 14.27
N PRO A 127 -4.75 -7.92 15.26
CA PRO A 127 -5.85 -7.10 15.78
C PRO A 127 -5.36 -5.71 16.19
N LEU A 128 -6.12 -4.67 15.85
CA LEU A 128 -5.78 -3.27 16.13
C LEU A 128 -5.47 -3.05 17.62
N THR A 129 -6.26 -3.65 18.50
CA THR A 129 -6.13 -3.52 19.96
C THR A 129 -4.88 -4.19 20.53
N GLN A 130 -4.21 -5.08 19.79
CA GLN A 130 -2.93 -5.65 20.20
C GLN A 130 -1.82 -4.60 20.16
N LEU A 131 -1.84 -3.70 19.17
CA LEU A 131 -0.85 -2.63 19.01
C LEU A 131 -1.31 -1.31 19.64
N LEU A 132 -2.61 -1.05 19.62
CA LEU A 132 -3.23 0.15 20.17
C LEU A 132 -4.36 -0.26 21.12
N PRO A 133 -4.07 -0.71 22.36
CA PRO A 133 -5.10 -1.14 23.31
C PRO A 133 -6.21 -0.10 23.56
N ALA A 134 -5.85 1.19 23.52
CA ALA A 134 -6.80 2.29 23.65
C ALA A 134 -7.82 2.38 22.49
N ALA A 135 -7.63 1.64 21.39
CA ALA A 135 -8.56 1.55 20.27
C ALA A 135 -9.76 0.62 20.54
N ALA A 136 -9.89 0.07 21.76
CA ALA A 136 -11.03 -0.76 22.12
C ALA A 136 -12.37 -0.07 21.78
N GLY A 137 -13.29 -0.80 21.14
CA GLY A 137 -14.57 -0.26 20.70
C GLY A 137 -14.51 0.62 19.44
N LEU A 138 -13.33 0.95 18.91
CA LEU A 138 -13.21 1.81 17.73
C LEU A 138 -13.76 1.13 16.48
N ALA A 139 -13.45 -0.15 16.29
CA ALA A 139 -13.87 -0.90 15.10
C ALA A 139 -15.39 -1.00 15.01
N GLU A 140 -16.06 -1.27 16.14
CA GLU A 140 -17.50 -1.34 16.25
C GLU A 140 -18.15 0.01 15.91
N ARG A 141 -17.61 1.11 16.44
CA ARG A 141 -18.11 2.47 16.12
C ARG A 141 -17.92 2.83 14.65
N VAL A 142 -16.76 2.54 14.08
CA VAL A 142 -16.46 2.81 12.66
C VAL A 142 -17.36 1.98 11.75
N LEU A 143 -17.53 0.69 12.02
CA LEU A 143 -18.35 -0.19 11.20
C LEU A 143 -19.86 0.07 11.38
N ALA A 144 -20.29 0.64 12.50
CA ALA A 144 -21.69 1.04 12.73
C ALA A 144 -22.05 2.36 12.05
N GLU A 145 -21.09 3.24 11.77
CA GLU A 145 -21.33 4.52 11.10
C GLU A 145 -21.54 4.32 9.59
N PRO A 146 -22.67 4.74 8.99
CA PRO A 146 -22.92 4.56 7.55
C PRO A 146 -22.13 5.50 6.64
N SER A 147 -21.77 6.70 7.12
CA SER A 147 -21.07 7.70 6.30
C SER A 147 -19.55 7.52 6.35
N ASP A 148 -18.92 7.33 5.18
CA ASP A 148 -17.46 7.19 5.07
C ASP A 148 -16.70 8.42 5.59
N ASP A 149 -17.22 9.62 5.40
CA ASP A 149 -16.66 10.84 5.99
C ASP A 149 -16.73 10.84 7.52
N ARG A 150 -17.86 10.38 8.09
CA ARG A 150 -17.98 10.27 9.55
C ARG A 150 -17.11 9.15 10.12
N ARG A 151 -16.96 8.03 9.41
CA ARG A 151 -15.98 6.97 9.72
C ARG A 151 -14.58 7.56 9.81
N ARG A 152 -14.17 8.32 8.79
CA ARG A 152 -12.89 9.05 8.78
C ARG A 152 -12.75 9.97 9.99
N VAL A 153 -13.76 10.81 10.28
CA VAL A 153 -13.74 11.71 11.45
C VAL A 153 -13.57 10.94 12.76
N LEU A 154 -14.24 9.80 12.95
CA LEU A 154 -14.07 8.96 14.15
C LEU A 154 -12.63 8.47 14.31
N VAL A 155 -12.00 8.03 13.22
CA VAL A 155 -10.62 7.54 13.26
C VAL A 155 -9.63 8.68 13.46
N GLU A 156 -9.79 9.80 12.75
CA GLU A 156 -8.99 11.02 12.94
C GLU A 156 -9.09 11.52 14.40
N SER A 157 -10.30 11.55 14.99
CA SER A 157 -10.49 11.98 16.38
C SER A 157 -9.77 11.06 17.37
N PHE A 158 -9.75 9.76 17.10
CA PHE A 158 -9.01 8.80 17.91
C PHE A 158 -7.50 9.06 17.86
N PHE A 159 -6.97 9.42 16.70
CA PHE A 159 -5.54 9.71 16.52
C PHE A 159 -5.15 11.14 16.93
N ALA A 160 -6.09 12.08 16.93
CA ALA A 160 -5.82 13.49 17.20
C ALA A 160 -5.20 13.74 18.58
N GLY A 161 -5.63 12.99 19.60
CA GLY A 161 -5.22 13.15 21.00
C GLY A 161 -3.87 12.51 21.37
N ARG A 162 -3.08 12.04 20.40
CA ARG A 162 -1.76 11.44 20.64
C ARG A 162 -0.64 12.44 20.37
N ASP A 163 0.36 12.46 21.24
CA ASP A 163 1.58 13.23 21.02
C ASP A 163 2.36 12.63 19.84
N ARG A 164 2.74 13.49 18.89
CA ARG A 164 3.25 13.13 17.56
C ARG A 164 4.72 13.51 17.40
N GLY A 165 5.48 13.48 18.49
CA GLY A 165 6.85 14.00 18.58
C GLY A 165 7.63 13.89 17.27
N HIS A 166 8.25 14.99 16.87
CA HIS A 166 8.95 15.07 15.59
C HIS A 166 10.09 14.05 15.51
N ASP A 167 10.06 13.15 14.51
CA ASP A 167 11.13 12.19 14.25
C ASP A 167 11.86 12.54 12.94
N PRO A 168 13.01 13.25 13.00
CA PRO A 168 13.80 13.60 11.82
C PRO A 168 14.20 12.39 10.97
N ARG A 169 14.30 11.20 11.58
CA ARG A 169 14.64 9.98 10.85
C ARG A 169 13.49 9.50 9.97
N TYR A 170 12.25 9.67 10.43
CA TYR A 170 11.08 9.38 9.61
C TYR A 170 10.98 10.36 8.43
N ALA A 171 11.19 11.66 8.67
CA ALA A 171 11.22 12.65 7.59
C ALA A 171 12.23 12.29 6.49
N LEU A 172 13.42 11.81 6.88
CA LEU A 172 14.42 11.29 5.94
C LEU A 172 13.92 10.04 5.19
N VAL A 173 13.32 9.06 5.90
CA VAL A 173 12.75 7.86 5.27
C VAL A 173 11.67 8.22 4.26
N ALA A 174 10.73 9.10 4.62
CA ALA A 174 9.67 9.58 3.75
C ALA A 174 10.24 10.25 2.49
N ALA A 175 11.26 11.10 2.64
CA ALA A 175 11.92 11.75 1.50
C ALA A 175 12.62 10.73 0.56
N ILE A 176 13.26 9.71 1.13
CA ILE A 176 13.90 8.64 0.34
C ILE A 176 12.87 7.81 -0.42
N VAL A 177 11.81 7.37 0.27
CA VAL A 177 10.73 6.57 -0.33
C VAL A 177 10.05 7.35 -1.45
N ARG A 178 9.76 8.64 -1.23
CA ARG A 178 9.18 9.51 -2.26
C ARG A 178 10.08 9.56 -3.50
N ALA A 179 11.38 9.79 -3.32
CA ALA A 179 12.32 9.77 -4.43
C ALA A 179 12.37 8.41 -5.14
N MET A 180 12.31 7.29 -4.42
CA MET A 180 12.25 5.95 -5.01
C MET A 180 10.96 5.69 -5.81
N SER A 181 9.85 6.33 -5.45
CA SER A 181 8.57 6.15 -6.13
C SER A 181 8.37 7.09 -7.32
N GLU A 182 9.00 8.26 -7.31
CA GLU A 182 8.80 9.32 -8.32
C GLU A 182 9.91 9.37 -9.37
N ASP A 183 11.14 8.95 -9.02
CA ASP A 183 12.28 8.99 -9.93
C ASP A 183 12.53 7.62 -10.56
N ALA A 184 12.07 7.44 -11.80
CA ALA A 184 12.26 6.20 -12.56
C ALA A 184 13.74 5.82 -12.76
N ASN A 185 14.69 6.76 -12.64
CA ASN A 185 16.12 6.46 -12.79
C ASN A 185 16.75 5.91 -11.50
N LEU A 186 16.06 6.05 -10.36
CA LEU A 186 16.54 5.61 -9.06
C LEU A 186 16.19 4.13 -8.86
N THR A 187 16.97 3.24 -9.46
CA THR A 187 16.67 1.79 -9.53
C THR A 187 17.59 0.93 -8.67
N ARG A 188 18.68 1.51 -8.16
CA ARG A 188 19.71 0.82 -7.38
C ARG A 188 19.94 1.47 -6.01
N VAL A 189 20.36 0.65 -5.06
CA VAL A 189 20.59 1.08 -3.68
C VAL A 189 21.76 2.06 -3.54
N ASP A 190 22.80 1.92 -4.36
CA ASP A 190 23.96 2.82 -4.37
C ASP A 190 23.58 4.24 -4.82
N GLN A 191 22.75 4.37 -5.85
CA GLN A 191 22.22 5.66 -6.28
C GLN A 191 21.45 6.38 -5.15
N VAL A 192 20.72 5.63 -4.33
CA VAL A 192 20.01 6.17 -3.16
C VAL A 192 21.01 6.63 -2.10
N THR A 193 22.02 5.83 -1.78
CA THR A 193 23.01 6.20 -0.78
C THR A 193 23.80 7.43 -1.19
N ASP A 194 24.13 7.56 -2.47
CA ASP A 194 24.86 8.70 -3.01
C ASP A 194 23.99 9.96 -2.99
N ARG A 195 22.74 9.87 -3.46
CA ARG A 195 21.79 11.00 -3.50
C ARG A 195 21.50 11.59 -2.14
N PHE A 196 21.32 10.74 -1.13
CA PHE A 196 20.97 11.19 0.23
C PHE A 196 22.18 11.29 1.16
N ALA A 197 23.39 11.02 0.66
CA ALA A 197 24.63 11.00 1.44
C ALA A 197 24.53 10.16 2.73
N ILE A 198 23.90 8.97 2.63
CA ILE A 198 23.72 8.06 3.77
C ILE A 198 24.47 6.75 3.57
N PRO A 199 25.15 6.22 4.60
CA PRO A 199 25.77 4.90 4.50
C PRO A 199 24.72 3.80 4.29
N ILE A 200 25.05 2.81 3.45
CA ILE A 200 24.15 1.68 3.12
C ILE A 200 23.60 0.96 4.36
N ARG A 201 24.43 0.75 5.39
CA ARG A 201 24.01 0.10 6.64
C ARG A 201 22.98 0.93 7.41
N THR A 202 23.11 2.27 7.36
CA THR A 202 22.15 3.19 7.97
C THR A 202 20.83 3.15 7.21
N LEU A 203 20.87 3.21 5.89
CA LEU A 203 19.68 3.07 5.02
C LEU A 203 18.92 1.77 5.32
N GLN A 204 19.63 0.63 5.31
CA GLN A 204 19.03 -0.68 5.59
C GLN A 204 18.37 -0.75 6.96
N ARG A 205 19.01 -0.20 8.00
CA ARG A 205 18.47 -0.16 9.36
C ARG A 205 17.21 0.70 9.45
N LEU A 206 17.21 1.88 8.83
CA LEU A 206 16.05 2.76 8.79
C LEU A 206 14.88 2.10 8.08
N PHE A 207 15.12 1.53 6.90
CA PHE A 207 14.10 0.85 6.11
C PHE A 207 13.51 -0.36 6.85
N ARG A 208 14.34 -1.19 7.48
CA ARG A 208 13.85 -2.31 8.30
C ARG A 208 12.95 -1.83 9.44
N ARG A 209 13.35 -0.78 10.17
CA ARG A 209 12.62 -0.26 11.33
C ARG A 209 11.29 0.40 10.96
N TYR A 210 11.31 1.31 10.00
CA TYR A 210 10.14 2.13 9.66
C TYR A 210 9.26 1.45 8.61
N VAL A 211 9.86 0.94 7.53
CA VAL A 211 9.13 0.37 6.40
C VAL A 211 8.84 -1.12 6.62
N GLY A 212 9.67 -1.85 7.37
CA GLY A 212 9.53 -3.30 7.57
C GLY A 212 10.14 -4.15 6.44
N ALA A 213 10.69 -3.51 5.40
CA ALA A 213 11.35 -4.16 4.28
C ALA A 213 12.65 -3.45 3.89
N GLY A 214 13.54 -4.13 3.16
CA GLY A 214 14.83 -3.58 2.75
C GLY A 214 14.73 -2.64 1.54
N PRO A 215 15.69 -1.70 1.36
CA PRO A 215 15.65 -0.69 0.28
C PRO A 215 15.65 -1.30 -1.13
N LYS A 216 16.41 -2.38 -1.35
CA LYS A 216 16.41 -3.10 -2.63
C LYS A 216 15.03 -3.67 -2.96
N TRP A 217 14.34 -4.23 -1.96
CA TRP A 217 13.01 -4.80 -2.14
C TRP A 217 11.99 -3.71 -2.43
N VAL A 218 12.06 -2.56 -1.74
CA VAL A 218 11.19 -1.40 -1.99
C VAL A 218 11.35 -0.89 -3.43
N LEU A 219 12.59 -0.72 -3.90
CA LEU A 219 12.88 -0.35 -5.29
C LEU A 219 12.32 -1.37 -6.30
N CYS A 220 12.44 -2.66 -6.01
CA CYS A 220 11.84 -3.70 -6.87
C CYS A 220 10.31 -3.64 -6.86
N ARG A 221 9.70 -3.44 -5.68
CA ARG A 221 8.25 -3.35 -5.53
C ARG A 221 7.67 -2.19 -6.35
N PHE A 222 8.26 -0.99 -6.29
CA PHE A 222 7.80 0.15 -7.10
C PHE A 222 7.91 -0.12 -8.59
N ARG A 223 9.05 -0.63 -9.07
CA ARG A 223 9.24 -1.00 -10.49
C ARG A 223 8.22 -2.03 -10.99
N LEU A 224 7.89 -3.02 -10.17
CA LEU A 224 6.87 -4.02 -10.52
C LEU A 224 5.45 -3.45 -10.51
N GLN A 225 5.15 -2.51 -9.61
CA GLN A 225 3.88 -1.79 -9.61
C GLN A 225 3.75 -0.93 -10.87
N ASP A 226 4.79 -0.21 -11.27
CA ASP A 226 4.84 0.57 -12.52
C ASP A 226 4.67 -0.34 -13.74
N ALA A 227 5.33 -1.50 -13.75
CA ALA A 227 5.18 -2.49 -14.80
C ALA A 227 3.74 -2.98 -14.94
N ALA A 228 3.13 -3.40 -13.82
CA ALA A 228 1.77 -3.92 -13.80
C ALA A 228 0.76 -2.84 -14.23
N ASP A 229 0.97 -1.59 -13.81
CA ASP A 229 0.12 -0.47 -14.18
C ASP A 229 0.18 -0.17 -15.68
N ARG A 230 1.39 -0.03 -16.25
CA ARG A 230 1.59 0.17 -17.71
C ARG A 230 1.03 -0.98 -18.55
N LEU A 231 1.20 -2.23 -18.09
CA LEU A 231 0.68 -3.41 -18.79
C LEU A 231 -0.85 -3.46 -18.74
N ALA A 232 -1.47 -3.02 -17.64
CA ALA A 232 -2.93 -2.98 -17.51
C ALA A 232 -3.56 -1.89 -18.39
N HIS A 233 -2.89 -0.75 -18.57
CA HIS A 233 -3.35 0.33 -19.45
C HIS A 233 -3.02 0.10 -20.94
N GLY A 234 -2.23 -0.92 -21.25
CA GLY A 234 -1.88 -1.27 -22.63
C GLY A 234 -0.71 -0.49 -23.21
N ASP A 235 0.04 0.24 -22.38
CA ASP A 235 1.13 1.16 -22.76
C ASP A 235 2.47 0.46 -23.07
N ALA A 236 2.47 -0.88 -23.15
CA ALA A 236 3.69 -1.67 -23.36
C ALA A 236 3.49 -2.77 -24.42
N PRO A 237 3.63 -2.46 -25.72
CA PRO A 237 3.61 -3.46 -26.78
C PRO A 237 4.90 -4.29 -26.84
N ASP A 238 6.03 -3.77 -26.33
CA ASP A 238 7.34 -4.43 -26.29
C ASP A 238 7.88 -4.54 -24.84
N LEU A 239 8.07 -5.79 -24.39
CA LEU A 239 8.57 -6.08 -23.04
C LEU A 239 10.05 -5.74 -22.85
N ALA A 240 10.86 -5.72 -23.91
CA ALA A 240 12.27 -5.36 -23.80
C ALA A 240 12.42 -3.86 -23.54
N VAL A 241 11.62 -3.03 -24.21
CA VAL A 241 11.55 -1.58 -23.96
C VAL A 241 11.03 -1.30 -22.55
N LEU A 242 9.94 -1.96 -22.14
CA LEU A 242 9.41 -1.83 -20.78
C LEU A 242 10.45 -2.20 -19.72
N ALA A 243 11.18 -3.30 -19.92
CA ALA A 243 12.24 -3.72 -19.00
C ALA A 243 13.34 -2.65 -18.90
N ALA A 244 13.80 -2.11 -20.03
CA ALA A 244 14.82 -1.07 -20.05
C ALA A 244 14.36 0.23 -19.38
N ASP A 245 13.12 0.68 -19.64
CA ASP A 245 12.52 1.87 -19.01
C ASP A 245 12.44 1.75 -17.49
N LEU A 246 12.16 0.54 -16.99
CA LEU A 246 12.10 0.23 -15.56
C LEU A 246 13.49 -0.04 -14.96
N GLY A 247 14.57 0.12 -15.73
CA GLY A 247 15.95 -0.09 -15.30
C GLY A 247 16.33 -1.54 -15.03
N TYR A 248 15.68 -2.50 -15.69
CA TYR A 248 16.15 -3.87 -15.74
C TYR A 248 17.27 -4.02 -16.75
N PHE A 249 18.24 -4.89 -16.44
CA PHE A 249 19.37 -5.18 -17.32
C PHE A 249 18.92 -5.84 -18.64
N ASP A 250 17.97 -6.77 -18.55
CA ASP A 250 17.39 -7.45 -19.71
C ASP A 250 15.94 -7.89 -19.43
N GLN A 251 15.23 -8.22 -20.50
CA GLN A 251 13.84 -8.70 -20.45
C GLN A 251 13.69 -10.00 -19.65
N ALA A 252 14.67 -10.91 -19.68
CA ALA A 252 14.58 -12.20 -19.00
C ALA A 252 14.67 -12.05 -17.47
N HIS A 253 15.44 -11.08 -16.98
CA HIS A 253 15.48 -10.69 -15.58
C HIS A 253 14.15 -10.07 -15.15
N PHE A 254 13.60 -9.14 -15.93
CA PHE A 254 12.29 -8.57 -15.69
C PHE A 254 11.19 -9.63 -15.61
N CYS A 255 11.09 -10.49 -16.61
CA CYS A 255 10.08 -11.55 -16.66
C CYS A 255 10.19 -12.50 -15.44
N ARG A 256 11.42 -12.84 -15.00
CA ARG A 256 11.62 -13.68 -13.83
C ARG A 256 11.14 -13.01 -12.53
N GLU A 257 11.51 -11.75 -12.29
CA GLU A 257 11.04 -11.02 -11.10
C GLU A 257 9.50 -10.82 -11.15
N PHE A 258 8.94 -10.50 -12.31
CA PHE A 258 7.51 -10.31 -12.49
C PHE A 258 6.72 -11.60 -12.22
N VAL A 259 7.15 -12.74 -12.77
CA VAL A 259 6.51 -14.04 -12.51
C VAL A 259 6.63 -14.44 -11.04
N ALA A 260 7.78 -14.21 -10.41
CA ALA A 260 7.99 -14.56 -9.01
C ALA A 260 7.03 -13.81 -8.07
N GLU A 261 6.76 -12.54 -8.36
CA GLU A 261 5.94 -11.69 -7.50
C GLU A 261 4.45 -11.71 -7.85
N ILE A 262 4.10 -11.73 -9.14
CA ILE A 262 2.71 -11.63 -9.62
C ILE A 262 2.12 -13.02 -9.94
N GLY A 263 2.96 -14.03 -10.21
CA GLY A 263 2.55 -15.41 -10.45
C GLY A 263 2.18 -15.73 -11.89
N MET A 264 2.33 -14.79 -12.83
CA MET A 264 2.11 -15.00 -14.26
C MET A 264 3.07 -14.15 -15.10
N SER A 265 3.21 -14.46 -16.39
CA SER A 265 4.09 -13.69 -17.28
C SER A 265 3.54 -12.29 -17.57
N PRO A 266 4.39 -11.29 -17.87
CA PRO A 266 3.95 -9.96 -18.26
C PRO A 266 2.97 -9.95 -19.45
N THR A 267 3.22 -10.78 -20.47
CA THR A 267 2.34 -10.91 -21.64
C THR A 267 0.97 -11.46 -21.26
N GLU A 268 0.92 -12.49 -20.43
CA GLU A 268 -0.34 -13.06 -19.95
C GLU A 268 -1.11 -12.05 -19.10
N TYR A 269 -0.40 -11.34 -18.21
CA TYR A 269 -0.98 -10.29 -17.37
C TYR A 269 -1.62 -9.18 -18.19
N ALA A 270 -0.92 -8.69 -19.22
CA ALA A 270 -1.45 -7.67 -20.14
C ALA A 270 -2.70 -8.16 -20.88
N ARG A 271 -2.70 -9.42 -21.35
CA ARG A 271 -3.86 -10.00 -22.04
C ARG A 271 -5.10 -10.10 -21.14
N ARG A 272 -4.92 -10.45 -19.86
CA ARG A 272 -6.03 -10.56 -18.88
C ARG A 272 -6.55 -9.22 -18.39
N SER A 273 -5.71 -8.19 -18.43
CA SER A 273 -6.05 -6.84 -17.94
C SER A 273 -6.76 -5.97 -18.98
N ARG A 274 -6.78 -6.41 -20.25
CA ARG A 274 -7.49 -5.76 -21.36
C ARG A 274 -8.98 -6.10 -21.38
#